data_AF-A0A1D2TXG2-F1
#
_entry.id   AF-A0A1D2TXG2-F1
#
_cell.length_a   1.000
_cell.length_b   1.000
_cell.length_c   1.000
_cell.angle_alpha   90.00
_cell.angle_beta   90.00
_cell.angle_gamma   90.00
#
_symmetry.space_group_name_H-M   'P 1'
#
loop_
_entity.id
_entity.type
_entity.pdbx_description
1 polymer ?
#
loop_
_entity_poly.entity_id
_entity_poly.type
_entity_poly.pdbx_seq_one_letter_code
_entity_poly.pdbx_strand_id
1 'polypeptide(L)' 'MSRAINVDAPLADVQALCTKHALAISTIEALTSGGARVVMLNPDGADRMRDLMKTRLIESPVVRSSLHLARQPRSVLR' A
#
# COMPACT_ATOMS: atom_id res chain seq x y z
N MET A 1 -8.42 7.40 11.38
CA MET A 1 -7.83 7.44 10.02
C MET A 1 -6.80 6.34 9.88
N SER A 2 -6.90 5.50 8.84
CA SER A 2 -5.93 4.43 8.58
C SER A 2 -4.70 4.98 7.87
N ARG A 3 -3.51 4.43 8.14
CA ARG A 3 -2.28 4.72 7.37
C ARG A 3 -2.18 3.93 6.06
N ALA A 4 -3.08 2.99 5.82
CA ALA A 4 -3.08 2.15 4.63
C ALA A 4 -4.02 2.71 3.55
N ILE A 5 -3.56 2.70 2.31
CA ILE A 5 -4.25 3.19 1.13
C ILE A 5 -4.05 2.18 0.00
N ASN A 6 -5.12 1.88 -0.73
CA ASN A 6 -5.05 1.09 -1.95
C ASN A 6 -5.23 2.05 -3.15
N VAL A 7 -4.36 1.95 -4.14
CA VAL A 7 -4.36 2.82 -5.31
C VAL A 7 -4.28 2.02 -6.60
N ASP A 8 -5.04 2.45 -7.60
CA ASP A 8 -4.99 1.95 -8.97
C ASP A 8 -3.85 2.66 -9.72
N ALA A 9 -2.62 2.30 -9.32
CA ALA A 9 -1.40 2.80 -9.95
C ALA A 9 -0.28 1.75 -9.80
N PRO A 10 0.62 1.65 -10.80
CA PRO A 10 1.82 0.83 -10.70
C PRO A 10 2.67 1.21 -9.49
N LEU A 11 3.34 0.22 -8.90
CA LEU A 11 4.19 0.41 -7.72
C LEU A 11 5.29 1.48 -7.95
N ALA A 12 5.88 1.51 -9.15
CA ALA A 12 6.90 2.48 -9.51
C ALA A 12 6.37 3.93 -9.53
N ASP A 13 5.17 4.14 -10.09
CA ASP A 13 4.54 5.46 -10.15
C ASP A 13 4.21 5.98 -8.75
N VAL A 14 3.78 5.08 -7.88
CA VAL A 14 3.47 5.39 -6.49
C VAL A 14 4.74 5.75 -5.71
N GLN A 15 5.83 5.00 -5.89
CA GLN A 15 7.14 5.33 -5.30
C GLN A 15 7.67 6.67 -5.80
N ALA A 16 7.55 6.94 -7.10
CA ALA A 16 7.96 8.20 -7.69
C ALA A 16 7.15 9.38 -7.13
N LEU A 17 5.83 9.23 -6.99
CA LEU A 17 4.96 10.24 -6.38
C LEU A 17 5.35 10.48 -4.91
N CYS A 18 5.51 9.44 -4.11
CA CYS A 18 5.91 9.60 -2.70
C CYS A 18 7.28 10.26 -2.57
N THR A 19 8.25 9.90 -3.41
CA THR A 19 9.58 10.55 -3.46
C THR A 19 9.45 12.04 -3.80
N LYS A 20 8.67 12.37 -4.84
CA LYS A 20 8.45 13.75 -5.28
C LYS A 20 7.82 14.64 -4.20
N HIS A 21 6.95 14.07 -3.36
CA HIS A 21 6.23 14.80 -2.31
C HIS A 21 6.81 14.60 -0.91
N ALA A 22 7.99 13.98 -0.80
CA ALA A 22 8.65 13.66 0.47
C ALA A 22 7.75 12.91 1.47
N LEU A 23 6.93 11.99 0.96
CA LEU A 23 6.04 11.16 1.76
C LEU A 23 6.73 9.86 2.15
N ALA A 24 6.90 9.64 3.46
CA ALA A 24 7.55 8.44 3.97
C ALA A 24 6.62 7.21 3.90
N ILE A 25 7.09 6.16 3.23
CA ILE A 25 6.41 4.86 3.10
C ILE A 25 6.96 3.89 4.17
N SER A 26 6.07 3.20 4.87
CA SER A 26 6.43 2.08 5.74
C SER A 26 6.44 0.75 4.99
N THR A 27 5.50 0.53 4.07
CA THR A 27 5.44 -0.68 3.23
C THR A 27 4.70 -0.38 1.93
N ILE A 28 5.12 -0.99 0.82
CA ILE A 28 4.40 -0.96 -0.45
C ILE A 28 4.38 -2.36 -1.06
N GLU A 29 3.22 -2.79 -1.55
CA GLU A 29 3.04 -4.10 -2.19
C GLU A 29 2.14 -3.98 -3.42
N ALA A 30 2.46 -4.71 -4.48
CA ALA A 30 1.59 -4.83 -5.64
C ALA A 30 0.36 -5.68 -5.28
N LEU A 31 -0.80 -5.29 -5.80
CA LEU A 31 -2.07 -5.99 -5.60
C LEU A 31 -2.29 -7.01 -6.71
N THR A 32 -2.88 -8.17 -6.39
CA THR A 32 -3.17 -9.21 -7.37
C THR A 32 -4.24 -8.79 -8.38
N SER A 33 -5.10 -7.85 -8.01
CA SER A 33 -6.11 -7.23 -8.87
C SER A 33 -5.54 -6.16 -9.81
N GLY A 34 -4.26 -5.82 -9.69
CA GLY A 34 -3.68 -4.61 -10.26
C GLY A 34 -3.68 -3.45 -9.26
N GLY A 35 -2.74 -2.52 -9.45
CA GLY A 35 -2.48 -1.42 -8.53
C GLY A 35 -1.52 -1.78 -7.38
N ALA A 36 -1.52 -0.94 -6.35
CA ALA A 36 -0.64 -1.08 -5.19
C ALA A 36 -1.36 -0.76 -3.88
N ARG A 37 -0.97 -1.45 -2.81
CA ARG A 37 -1.27 -1.07 -1.44
C ARG A 37 -0.05 -0.41 -0.84
N VAL A 38 -0.25 0.79 -0.30
CA VAL A 38 0.78 1.55 0.42
C VAL A 38 0.36 1.72 1.85
N VAL A 39 1.31 1.50 2.75
CA VAL A 39 1.20 1.88 4.16
C VAL A 39 2.16 3.03 4.39
N MET A 40 1.61 4.20 4.72
CA MET A 40 2.40 5.39 5.04
C MET A 40 2.99 5.28 6.45
N LEU A 41 4.10 5.98 6.68
CA LEU A 41 4.77 6.00 7.99
C LEU A 41 3.88 6.65 9.06
N ASN A 42 3.12 7.69 8.70
CA ASN A 42 2.26 8.47 9.58
C ASN A 42 0.88 8.76 8.94
N PRO A 43 -0.15 9.11 9.74
CA PRO A 43 -1.48 9.40 9.22
C PRO A 43 -1.54 10.62 8.32
N ASP A 44 -0.80 11.69 8.62
CA ASP A 44 -0.78 12.93 7.82
C ASP A 44 -0.30 12.67 6.37
N GLY A 45 0.72 11.81 6.22
CA GLY A 45 1.20 11.37 4.92
C GLY A 45 0.17 10.52 4.17
N ALA A 46 -0.67 9.77 4.90
CA ALA A 46 -1.77 9.04 4.30
C ALA A 46 -2.86 9.99 3.78
N ASP A 47 -3.18 11.04 4.54
CA ASP A 47 -4.18 12.03 4.12
C ASP A 47 -3.71 12.81 2.90
N ARG A 48 -2.47 13.28 2.89
CA ARG A 48 -1.87 13.90 1.69
C ARG A 48 -1.87 12.97 0.49
N MET A 49 -1.59 11.69 0.68
CA MET A 49 -1.60 10.74 -0.43
C MET A 49 -3.01 10.50 -0.97
N ARG A 50 -4.05 10.50 -0.11
CA ARG A 50 -5.45 10.45 -0.55
C ARG A 50 -5.81 11.65 -1.42
N ASP A 51 -5.35 12.84 -1.05
CA ASP A 51 -5.61 14.05 -1.85
C ASP A 51 -4.91 13.99 -3.21
N LEU A 52 -3.64 13.58 -3.24
CA LEU A 52 -2.83 13.49 -4.45
C LEU A 52 -3.33 12.41 -5.43
N MET A 53 -3.84 11.29 -4.91
CA MET A 53 -4.29 10.15 -5.72
C MET A 53 -5.81 9.94 -5.67
N LYS A 54 -6.59 10.97 -5.34
CA LYS A 54 -8.04 10.86 -5.12
C LYS A 54 -8.81 10.17 -6.24
N THR A 55 -8.38 10.34 -7.49
CA THR A 55 -9.03 9.74 -8.67
C THR A 55 -8.62 8.30 -8.94
N ARG A 56 -7.68 7.76 -8.14
CA ARG A 56 -7.13 6.40 -8.28
C ARG A 56 -7.29 5.60 -6.98
N LEU A 57 -8.12 6.04 -6.05
CA LEU A 57 -8.36 5.28 -4.82
C LEU A 57 -9.17 4.03 -5.12
N ILE A 58 -8.74 2.88 -4.60
CA ILE A 58 -9.50 1.64 -4.68
C ILE A 58 -10.35 1.54 -3.39
N GLU A 59 -11.65 1.80 -3.53
CA GLU A 59 -12.62 1.78 -2.43
C GLU A 59 -13.20 0.38 -2.19
N SER A 60 -13.13 -0.49 -3.19
CA SER A 60 -13.57 -1.88 -3.07
C SER A 60 -12.63 -2.68 -2.15
N PRO A 61 -13.12 -3.77 -1.52
CA PRO A 61 -12.26 -4.68 -0.77
C PRO A 61 -11.17 -5.26 -1.67
N VAL A 62 -9.92 -5.21 -1.19
CA VAL A 62 -8.74 -5.67 -1.94
C VAL A 62 -8.15 -6.92 -1.29
N VAL A 63 -7.88 -7.94 -2.11
CA VAL A 63 -7.11 -9.11 -1.71
C VAL A 63 -5.62 -8.76 -1.68
N ARG A 64 -5.00 -8.91 -0.51
CA ARG A 64 -3.57 -8.68 -0.34
C ARG A 64 -2.78 -9.89 -0.83
N SER A 65 -1.61 -9.65 -1.42
CA SER A 65 -0.68 -10.73 -1.74
C SER A 65 -0.29 -11.47 -0.45
N SER A 66 -0.37 -12.80 -0.47
CA SER A 66 -0.08 -13.67 0.69
C SER A 66 1.41 -13.79 1.01
N LEU A 67 2.29 -13.00 0.38
CA LEU A 67 3.74 -13.04 0.60
C LEU A 67 4.15 -12.86 2.08
N HIS A 68 3.29 -12.27 2.92
CA HIS A 68 3.52 -12.20 4.37
C HIS A 68 3.36 -13.56 5.09
N LEU A 69 2.49 -14.46 4.61
CA LEU A 69 2.29 -15.81 5.16
C LEU A 69 3.44 -16.76 4.82
N ALA A 70 4.07 -16.60 3.65
CA ALA A 70 5.19 -17.44 3.22
C ALA A 70 6.45 -17.31 4.12
N ARG A 71 6.51 -16.27 4.97
CA ARG A 71 7.62 -16.04 5.91
C ARG A 71 7.31 -16.49 7.34
N GLN A 72 6.09 -16.94 7.63
CA GLN A 72 5.84 -17.54 8.94
C GLN A 72 6.51 -18.92 8.96
N PRO A 73 7.36 -19.23 9.96
CA PRO A 73 7.81 -20.60 10.12
C PRO A 73 6.56 -21.46 10.23
N ARG A 74 6.45 -22.45 9.34
CA ARG A 74 5.37 -23.42 9.34
C ARG A 74 5.36 -24.02 10.75
N SER A 75 4.41 -23.59 11.58
CA SER A 75 4.27 -24.12 12.94
C SER A 75 4.15 -25.62 12.77
N VAL A 76 5.20 -26.34 13.20
CA VAL A 76 5.17 -27.79 13.29
C VAL A 76 4.27 -28.09 14.47
N LEU A 77 2.96 -28.18 14.19
CA LEU A 77 2.01 -28.79 15.11
C LEU A 77 2.43 -30.26 15.27
N ARG A 78 2.86 -30.59 16.48
CA ARG A 78 3.03 -31.96 16.97
C ARG A 78 1.69 -32.56 17.35
#